data_AF-A0A6D2GBX5-F1
#
_entry.id   AF-A0A6D2GBX5-F1
#
_cell.length_a   1.000
_cell.length_b   1.000
_cell.length_c   1.000
_cell.angle_alpha   90.00
_cell.angle_beta   90.00
_cell.angle_gamma   90.00
#
_symmetry.space_group_name_H-M   'P 1'
#
loop_
_entity.id
_entity.type
_entity.pdbx_description
1 polymer ?
#
loop_
_entity_poly.entity_id
_entity_poly.type
_entity_poly.pdbx_seq_one_letter_code
_entity_poly.pdbx_strand_id
1 'polypeptide(L)' 'MPAVSAPAALGVPLIQVLRLIEPVCRSGKLQAADLVEFNPRFDEDGAAARVAARLGWQIAHWWR' A
#
# COMPACT_ATOMS: atom_id res chain seq x y z
N MET A 1 5.43 -8.04 -1.07
CA MET A 1 5.01 -8.05 0.35
C MET A 1 4.56 -9.47 0.66
N PRO A 2 5.18 -10.17 1.62
CA PRO A 2 4.90 -11.59 1.88
C PRO A 2 3.62 -11.81 2.72
N ALA A 3 3.21 -10.84 3.54
CA ALA A 3 2.09 -10.98 4.49
C ALA A 3 0.70 -10.88 3.84
N VAL A 4 0.44 -11.76 2.88
CA VAL A 4 -0.82 -11.89 2.13
C VAL A 4 -1.16 -13.38 1.98
N SER A 5 -2.42 -13.70 1.69
CA SER A 5 -2.86 -15.08 1.53
C SER A 5 -2.36 -15.77 0.25
N ALA A 6 -1.97 -14.98 -0.77
CA ALA A 6 -1.47 -15.46 -2.06
C ALA A 6 -0.24 -14.65 -2.53
N PRO A 7 0.96 -14.92 -1.99
CA PRO A 7 2.16 -14.17 -2.34
C PRO A 7 2.64 -14.49 -3.77
N ALA A 8 3.07 -13.47 -4.50
CA ALA A 8 3.67 -13.60 -5.83
C ALA A 8 5.19 -13.35 -5.78
N ALA A 9 5.97 -14.22 -6.43
CA ALA A 9 7.43 -14.10 -6.47
C ALA A 9 7.90 -12.83 -7.22
N LEU A 10 7.18 -12.44 -8.29
CA LEU A 10 7.44 -11.24 -9.08
C LEU A 10 6.37 -10.17 -8.79
N GLY A 11 6.42 -9.61 -7.59
CA GLY A 11 5.54 -8.51 -7.18
C GLY A 11 5.96 -7.14 -7.76
N VAL A 12 5.16 -6.12 -7.47
CA VAL A 12 5.48 -4.72 -7.85
C VAL A 12 6.36 -4.07 -6.77
N PRO A 13 7.51 -3.46 -7.13
CA PRO A 13 8.31 -2.71 -6.18
C PRO A 13 7.53 -1.54 -5.56
N LEU A 14 7.64 -1.33 -4.24
CA LEU A 14 6.87 -0.30 -3.52
C LEU A 14 7.05 1.10 -4.11
N ILE A 15 8.25 1.42 -4.60
CA ILE A 15 8.53 2.70 -5.26
C ILE A 15 7.68 2.91 -6.53
N GLN A 16 7.36 1.86 -7.27
CA GLN A 16 6.49 1.94 -8.45
C GLN A 16 5.04 2.13 -8.04
N VAL A 17 4.59 1.45 -6.99
CA VAL A 17 3.26 1.68 -6.39
C VAL A 17 3.12 3.16 -6.00
N LEU A 18 4.08 3.72 -5.27
CA LEU A 18 4.08 5.13 -4.85
C LEU A 18 3.97 6.10 -6.04
N ARG A 19 4.74 5.88 -7.13
CA ARG A 19 4.68 6.70 -8.35
C ARG A 19 3.32 6.67 -9.03
N LEU A 20 2.60 5.55 -8.94
CA LEU A 20 1.28 5.39 -9.56
C LEU A 20 0.18 6.04 -8.71
N ILE A 21 0.24 5.91 -7.38
CA ILE A 21 -0.82 6.43 -6.50
C ILE A 21 -0.73 7.95 -6.29
N GLU A 22 0.46 8.55 -6.35
CA GLU A 22 0.65 10.00 -6.15
C GLU A 22 -0.21 10.87 -7.11
N PRO A 23 -0.17 10.68 -8.45
CA PRO A 23 -1.00 11.46 -9.36
C PRO A 23 -2.50 11.18 -9.17
N VAL A 24 -2.88 9.98 -8.75
CA VAL A 24 -4.29 9.65 -8.43
C VAL A 24 -4.76 10.46 -7.23
N CYS A 25 -3.96 10.51 -6.15
CA CYS A 25 -4.28 11.29 -4.96
C CYS A 25 -4.36 12.79 -5.26
N ARG A 26 -3.45 13.31 -6.08
CA ARG A 26 -3.40 14.73 -6.47
C ARG A 26 -4.39 15.14 -7.56
N SER A 27 -5.16 14.20 -8.12
CA SER A 27 -6.04 14.48 -9.25
C SER A 27 -7.31 15.26 -8.89
N GLY A 28 -7.62 15.39 -7.59
CA GLY A 28 -8.91 15.91 -7.11
C GLY A 28 -10.10 14.97 -7.36
N LYS A 29 -9.86 13.76 -7.91
CA LYS A 29 -10.91 12.78 -8.24
C LYS A 29 -10.97 11.60 -7.27
N LEU A 30 -9.99 11.46 -6.39
CA LEU A 30 -9.97 10.38 -5.39
C LEU A 30 -11.09 10.58 -4.37
N GLN A 31 -11.93 9.55 -4.17
CA GLN A 31 -13.06 9.57 -3.23
C GLN A 31 -12.88 8.57 -2.08
N ALA A 32 -12.22 7.44 -2.34
CA ALA A 32 -11.97 6.40 -1.35
C ALA A 32 -10.71 5.59 -1.72
N ALA A 33 -10.08 4.99 -0.72
CA ALA A 33 -8.96 4.07 -0.89
C ALA A 33 -9.02 2.98 0.18
N ASP A 34 -8.93 1.71 -0.26
CA ASP A 34 -8.93 0.55 0.62
C ASP A 34 -7.58 -0.16 0.59
N LEU A 35 -7.07 -0.53 1.76
CA LEU A 35 -5.89 -1.38 1.92
C LEU A 35 -6.37 -2.77 2.34
N VAL A 36 -6.26 -3.74 1.43
CA VAL A 36 -6.82 -5.10 1.58
C VAL A 36 -5.72 -6.17 1.56
N GLU A 37 -6.11 -7.44 1.76
CA GLU A 37 -5.27 -8.63 1.68
C GLU A 37 -4.15 -8.75 2.74
N PHE A 38 -4.06 -7.81 3.69
CA PHE A 38 -3.14 -7.95 4.82
C PHE A 38 -3.48 -9.20 5.65
N ASN A 39 -2.48 -10.06 5.85
CA ASN A 39 -2.61 -11.26 6.64
C ASN A 39 -1.60 -11.27 7.80
N PRO A 40 -2.02 -10.99 9.05
CA PRO A 40 -1.14 -10.93 10.21
C PRO A 40 -0.37 -12.22 10.50
N ARG A 41 -0.91 -13.38 10.07
CA ARG A 41 -0.27 -14.69 10.28
C ARG A 41 1.07 -14.80 9.53
N PHE A 42 1.24 -14.03 8.46
CA PHE A 42 2.41 -14.06 7.59
C PHE A 42 3.24 -12.77 7.69
N ASP A 43 3.00 -11.94 8.72
CA ASP A 43 3.70 -10.67 8.89
C ASP A 43 4.90 -10.79 9.84
N GLU A 44 6.05 -11.10 9.26
CA GLU A 44 7.32 -11.17 10.00
C GLU A 44 7.70 -9.78 10.55
N ASP A 45 7.86 -9.72 11.88
CA ASP A 45 8.22 -8.51 12.63
C ASP A 45 7.36 -7.27 12.33
N GLY A 46 6.12 -7.45 11.86
CA GLY A 46 5.23 -6.33 11.49
C GLY A 46 5.69 -5.56 10.24
N ALA A 47 6.52 -6.14 9.38
CA ALA A 47 7.07 -5.48 8.21
C ALA A 47 5.98 -5.02 7.23
N ALA A 48 4.99 -5.87 6.95
CA ALA A 48 3.88 -5.56 6.08
C ALA A 48 2.91 -4.55 6.73
N ALA A 49 2.64 -4.65 8.03
CA ALA A 49 1.86 -3.64 8.74
C ALA A 49 2.51 -2.24 8.63
N ARG A 50 3.83 -2.14 8.76
CA ARG A 50 4.56 -0.87 8.55
C ARG A 50 4.46 -0.37 7.10
N VAL A 51 4.50 -1.27 6.12
CA VAL A 51 4.31 -0.91 4.71
C VAL A 51 2.90 -0.39 4.46
N ALA A 52 1.87 -1.06 4.96
CA ALA A 52 0.48 -0.63 4.86
C ALA A 52 0.27 0.74 5.53
N ALA A 53 0.80 0.93 6.75
CA ALA A 53 0.74 2.22 7.45
C ALA A 53 1.45 3.35 6.67
N ARG A 54 2.60 3.05 6.06
CA ARG A 54 3.32 4.02 5.20
C ARG A 54 2.51 4.39 3.98
N LEU A 55 1.87 3.42 3.31
CA LEU A 55 1.00 3.68 2.16
C LEU A 55 -0.21 4.52 2.55
N GLY A 56 -0.89 4.16 3.65
CA GLY A 56 -2.01 4.93 4.18
C GLY A 56 -1.63 6.37 4.50
N TRP A 57 -0.47 6.59 5.14
CA TRP A 57 0.04 7.94 5.40
C TRP A 57 0.28 8.73 4.11
N GLN A 58 0.88 8.11 3.07
CA GLN A 58 1.16 8.79 1.80
C GLN A 58 -0.14 9.20 1.08
N ILE A 59 -1.13 8.31 1.04
CA ILE A 59 -2.45 8.59 0.46
C ILE A 59 -3.09 9.77 1.18
N ALA A 60 -3.16 9.74 2.51
CA ALA A 60 -3.71 10.83 3.30
C ALA A 60 -2.92 12.15 3.16
N HIS A 61 -1.59 12.07 2.99
CA HIS A 61 -0.74 13.23 2.81
C HIS A 61 -0.91 13.89 1.43
N TRP A 62 -1.09 13.10 0.37
CA TRP A 62 -1.24 13.59 -1.00
C TRP A 62 -2.67 13.99 -1.38
N TRP A 63 -3.68 13.41 -0.74
CA TRP A 63 -5.10 13.71 -1.00
C TRP A 63 -5.58 15.04 -0.37
N ARG A 64 -4.72 16.06 -0.38
CA ARG A 64 -5.09 17.41 0.06
C ARG A 64 -5.99 18.10 -0.95
#